data_AF-A0A5K3EIU0-F1
#
_entry.id   AF-A0A5K3EIU0-F1
#
_cell.length_a   1.000
_cell.length_b   1.000
_cell.length_c   1.000
_cell.angle_alpha   90.00
_cell.angle_beta   90.00
_cell.angle_gamma   90.00
#
_symmetry.space_group_name_H-M   'P 1'
#
loop_
_entity.id
_entity.type
_entity.pdbx_description
1 polymer ?
#
loop_
_entity_poly.entity_id
_entity_poly.type
_entity_poly.pdbx_seq_one_letter_code
_entity_poly.pdbx_strand_id
1 'polypeptide(L)'
;MEYLLDPLICHIQRPVKKPLFSCDSLPYTPPKVHKECLDHILTLAEESLFTWADWTISLPPSQLTSSFDNNEAPNVGKIFVHEDFKECHRLAKDSHCKSRRLNKTQLLQLHSLGQFDIESKSFPGHVHSWRICGALQKGTLRTLESLKKDMQKALFYLVIKAKDRFFGDYFSIKVAIFAFTDFLQVLFVLAGGEPNLGTEL
;
A
#
# COMPACT_ATOMS: atom_id res chain seq x y z
N MET A 1 -22.44 -12.29 13.51
CA MET A 1 -21.36 -12.29 12.49
C MET A 1 -19.98 -12.24 13.16
N GLU A 2 -19.73 -13.06 14.18
CA GLU A 2 -18.42 -13.10 14.87
C GLU A 2 -17.55 -14.30 14.42
N TYR A 3 -18.14 -15.25 13.68
CA TYR A 3 -17.48 -16.48 13.26
C TYR A 3 -16.59 -16.34 12.00
N LEU A 4 -16.40 -15.15 11.43
CA LEU A 4 -15.61 -14.96 10.20
C LEU A 4 -14.16 -14.50 10.44
N LEU A 5 -13.78 -14.28 11.69
CA LEU A 5 -12.48 -13.72 12.07
C LEU A 5 -11.63 -14.69 12.90
N ASP A 6 -12.03 -15.96 13.01
CA ASP A 6 -11.27 -16.94 13.77
C ASP A 6 -10.09 -17.47 12.93
N PRO A 7 -8.82 -17.17 13.28
CA PRO A 7 -7.65 -17.55 12.48
C PRO A 7 -7.44 -19.07 12.42
N LEU A 8 -8.21 -19.84 13.18
CA LEU A 8 -8.20 -21.31 13.19
C LEU A 8 -9.08 -21.94 12.10
N ILE A 9 -9.96 -21.16 11.44
CA ILE A 9 -10.89 -21.68 10.41
C ILE A 9 -10.15 -22.25 9.19
N CYS A 10 -8.94 -21.75 8.93
CA CYS A 10 -8.11 -22.20 7.81
C CYS A 10 -6.94 -23.10 8.24
N HIS A 11 -7.00 -23.72 9.43
CA HIS A 11 -5.93 -24.62 9.86
C HIS A 11 -6.01 -25.96 9.10
N ILE A 12 -5.30 -25.99 7.98
CA ILE A 12 -5.12 -27.19 7.15
C ILE A 12 -4.16 -28.13 7.89
N GLN A 13 -4.68 -29.19 8.50
CA GLN A 13 -3.87 -30.22 9.13
C GLN A 13 -2.93 -30.86 8.11
N ARG A 14 -1.64 -31.01 8.42
CA ARG A 14 -0.69 -31.60 7.48
C ARG A 14 -1.09 -33.06 7.21
N PRO A 15 -1.25 -33.49 5.95
CA PRO A 15 -1.67 -34.85 5.66
C PRO A 15 -0.62 -35.84 6.19
N VAL A 16 -1.08 -36.96 6.74
CA VAL A 16 -0.22 -38.03 7.27
C VAL A 16 0.08 -39.02 6.15
N LYS A 17 1.32 -39.51 6.08
CA LYS A 17 1.71 -40.54 5.11
C LYS A 17 1.02 -41.86 5.48
N LYS A 18 0.41 -42.52 4.49
CA LYS A 18 -0.16 -43.86 4.62
C LYS A 18 0.92 -44.91 4.31
N PRO A 19 1.11 -45.93 5.15
CA PRO A 19 2.03 -47.02 4.85
C PRO A 19 1.53 -47.82 3.63
N LEU A 20 2.45 -48.17 2.74
CA LEU A 20 2.12 -48.81 1.45
C LEU A 20 1.90 -50.31 1.57
N PHE A 21 2.61 -50.97 2.49
CA PHE A 21 2.55 -52.41 2.66
C PHE A 21 1.84 -52.72 3.97
N SER A 22 0.80 -53.56 3.88
CA SER A 22 0.24 -54.24 5.06
C SER A 22 0.85 -55.64 5.09
N CYS A 23 1.23 -56.16 6.26
CA CYS A 23 1.94 -57.45 6.37
C CYS A 23 1.27 -58.61 5.63
N ASP A 24 -0.02 -58.52 5.33
CA ASP A 24 -0.82 -59.55 4.66
C ASP A 24 -0.72 -59.53 3.11
N SER A 25 -0.11 -58.51 2.49
CA SER A 25 -0.05 -58.39 1.02
C SER A 25 1.19 -59.02 0.38
N LEU A 26 2.12 -59.56 1.18
CA LEU A 26 3.38 -60.12 0.68
C LEU A 26 3.28 -61.64 0.47
N PRO A 27 3.78 -62.18 -0.66
CA PRO A 27 3.80 -63.62 -0.88
C PRO A 27 4.69 -64.32 0.16
N TYR A 28 4.26 -65.52 0.58
CA TYR A 28 4.98 -66.33 1.57
C TYR A 28 6.39 -66.66 1.07
N THR A 29 7.40 -66.17 1.80
CA THR A 29 8.82 -66.36 1.49
C THR A 29 9.56 -66.92 2.71
N PRO A 30 10.66 -67.69 2.51
CA PRO A 30 11.40 -68.30 3.60
C PRO A 30 12.00 -67.24 4.56
N PRO A 31 11.96 -67.47 5.89
CA PRO A 31 12.21 -66.46 6.92
C PRO A 31 13.65 -65.90 6.94
N LYS A 32 14.59 -66.61 6.30
CA LYS A 32 15.98 -66.19 6.17
C LYS A 32 16.16 -65.07 5.14
N VAL A 33 15.40 -65.11 4.05
CA VAL A 33 15.47 -64.13 2.96
C VAL A 33 14.70 -62.86 3.32
N HIS A 34 13.64 -62.99 4.13
CA HIS A 34 12.82 -61.87 4.58
C HIS A 34 13.64 -60.83 5.36
N LYS A 35 14.40 -61.29 6.36
CA LYS A 35 15.16 -60.42 7.25
C LYS A 35 16.38 -59.76 6.61
N GLU A 36 16.97 -60.42 5.60
CA GLU A 36 18.24 -59.98 5.04
C GLU A 36 18.04 -58.97 3.89
N CYS A 37 17.02 -59.17 3.05
CA CYS A 37 16.84 -58.42 1.81
C CYS A 37 15.49 -57.69 1.72
N LEU A 38 14.39 -58.36 2.09
CA LEU A 38 13.05 -57.77 1.94
C LEU A 38 12.84 -56.59 2.89
N ASP A 39 13.28 -56.67 4.14
CA ASP A 39 13.12 -55.57 5.10
C ASP A 39 13.82 -54.28 4.62
N HIS A 40 15.01 -54.39 4.00
CA HIS A 40 15.72 -53.26 3.42
C HIS A 40 15.00 -52.67 2.19
N ILE A 41 14.51 -53.53 1.30
CA ILE A 41 13.78 -53.09 0.10
C ILE A 41 12.44 -52.45 0.47
N LEU A 42 11.74 -53.01 1.45
CA LEU A 42 10.47 -52.47 1.94
C LEU A 42 10.68 -51.11 2.61
N THR A 43 11.74 -50.96 3.42
CA THR A 43 12.09 -49.66 4.03
C THR A 43 12.41 -48.60 2.97
N LEU A 44 13.22 -48.96 1.97
CA LEU A 44 13.53 -48.07 0.84
C LEU A 44 12.29 -47.74 0.00
N ALA A 45 11.38 -48.70 -0.18
CA ALA A 45 10.14 -48.50 -0.90
C ALA A 45 9.19 -47.56 -0.14
N GLU A 46 9.11 -47.65 1.19
CA GLU A 46 8.33 -46.74 2.03
C GLU A 46 8.93 -45.32 2.11
N GLU A 47 10.24 -45.20 2.01
CA GLU A 47 10.92 -43.90 1.94
C GLU A 47 10.73 -43.20 0.59
N SER A 48 10.78 -43.96 -0.51
CA SER A 48 10.73 -43.44 -1.88
C SER A 48 9.32 -43.29 -2.45
N LEU A 49 8.42 -44.22 -2.12
CA LEU A 49 7.03 -44.21 -2.55
C LEU A 49 6.15 -43.88 -1.34
N PHE A 50 5.28 -42.88 -1.49
CA PHE A 50 4.31 -42.54 -0.45
C PHE A 50 2.93 -42.30 -1.07
N THR A 51 1.90 -42.70 -0.34
CA THR A 51 0.52 -42.27 -0.59
C THR A 51 0.05 -41.46 0.61
N TRP A 52 -0.77 -40.44 0.37
CA TRP A 52 -1.37 -39.67 1.45
C TRP A 52 -2.60 -40.41 1.98
N ALA A 53 -2.81 -40.36 3.29
CA ALA A 53 -4.07 -40.78 3.87
C ALA A 53 -5.19 -39.83 3.42
N ASP A 54 -6.41 -40.37 3.29
CA ASP A 54 -7.59 -39.56 3.01
C ASP A 54 -7.78 -38.55 4.15
N TRP A 55 -7.93 -37.29 3.78
CA TRP A 55 -8.04 -36.18 4.73
C TRP A 55 -9.16 -35.25 4.30
N THR A 56 -9.99 -34.86 5.27
CA THR A 56 -11.17 -34.03 5.01
C THR A 56 -10.81 -32.57 5.22
N ILE A 57 -10.92 -31.78 4.15
CA ILE A 57 -10.73 -30.33 4.22
C ILE A 57 -12.07 -29.70 4.61
N SER A 58 -12.15 -29.17 5.83
CA SER A 58 -13.28 -28.33 6.25
C SER A 58 -13.09 -26.93 5.67
N LEU A 59 -13.67 -26.67 4.50
CA LEU A 59 -13.72 -25.33 3.94
C LEU A 59 -14.70 -24.47 4.77
N PRO A 60 -14.42 -23.18 5.00
CA PRO A 60 -15.42 -22.28 5.54
C PRO A 60 -16.67 -22.28 4.65
N PRO A 61 -17.86 -22.10 5.24
CA PRO A 61 -19.10 -22.03 4.46
C PRO A 61 -18.96 -20.94 3.41
N SER A 62 -19.19 -21.30 2.15
CA SER A 62 -19.11 -20.35 1.05
C SER A 62 -20.19 -19.29 1.23
N GLN A 63 -19.86 -18.01 1.02
CA GLN A 63 -20.89 -16.96 0.97
C GLN A 63 -21.85 -17.15 -0.22
N LEU A 64 -21.50 -18.02 -1.16
CA LEU A 64 -22.36 -18.45 -2.26
C LEU A 64 -23.38 -19.52 -1.82
N THR A 65 -23.19 -20.14 -0.64
CA THR A 65 -24.02 -21.25 -0.17
C THR A 65 -25.25 -20.88 0.65
N SER A 66 -25.36 -19.64 1.15
CA SER A 66 -26.51 -19.22 1.98
C SER A 66 -27.85 -19.17 1.22
N SER A 67 -27.86 -19.43 -0.10
CA SER A 67 -29.06 -19.42 -0.93
C SER A 67 -29.45 -20.78 -1.52
N PHE A 68 -28.73 -21.88 -1.25
CA PHE A 68 -29.02 -23.19 -1.84
C PHE A 68 -30.16 -23.98 -1.20
N ASP A 69 -30.95 -23.37 -0.29
CA ASP A 69 -32.16 -24.03 0.23
C ASP A 69 -33.23 -24.21 -0.86
N ASN A 70 -33.10 -23.50 -1.98
CA ASN A 70 -33.90 -23.70 -3.19
C ASN A 70 -32.94 -24.12 -4.32
N ASN A 71 -33.29 -25.15 -5.09
CA ASN A 71 -32.54 -25.70 -6.24
C ASN A 71 -32.35 -24.72 -7.43
N GLU A 72 -32.29 -23.41 -7.17
CA GLU A 72 -32.10 -22.37 -8.16
C GLU A 72 -30.61 -22.06 -8.27
N ALA A 73 -30.09 -22.08 -9.51
CA ALA A 73 -28.71 -21.73 -9.77
C ALA A 73 -28.43 -20.31 -9.24
N PRO A 74 -27.35 -20.09 -8.47
CA PRO A 74 -27.03 -18.78 -7.93
C PRO A 74 -26.84 -17.82 -9.10
N ASN A 75 -27.55 -16.68 -9.06
CA ASN A 75 -27.43 -15.66 -10.07
C ASN A 75 -26.03 -15.04 -9.97
N VAL A 76 -25.07 -15.60 -10.72
CA VAL A 76 -23.68 -15.14 -10.81
C VAL A 76 -23.59 -13.65 -11.17
N GLY A 77 -24.58 -13.14 -11.89
CA GLY A 77 -24.71 -11.71 -12.19
C GLY A 77 -24.71 -10.86 -10.92
N LYS A 78 -25.45 -11.24 -9.87
CA LYS A 78 -25.52 -10.51 -8.58
C LYS A 78 -24.26 -10.63 -7.73
N ILE A 79 -23.53 -11.74 -7.85
CA ILE A 79 -22.28 -11.98 -7.11
C ILE A 79 -21.15 -11.11 -7.65
N PHE A 80 -21.15 -10.87 -8.97
CA PHE A 80 -20.21 -9.98 -9.64
C PHE A 80 -20.80 -8.59 -9.94
N VAL A 81 -21.96 -8.24 -9.40
CA VAL A 81 -22.35 -6.82 -9.32
C VAL A 81 -21.35 -6.20 -8.37
N HIS A 82 -20.36 -5.58 -8.98
CA HIS A 82 -19.53 -4.60 -8.33
C HIS A 82 -20.47 -3.63 -7.61
N GLU A 83 -20.51 -3.67 -6.27
CA GLU A 83 -21.25 -2.68 -5.51
C GLU A 83 -20.73 -1.33 -5.98
N ASP A 84 -21.55 -0.61 -6.74
CA ASP A 84 -21.17 0.66 -7.32
C ASP A 84 -20.47 1.48 -6.23
N PHE A 85 -19.20 1.87 -6.45
CA PHE A 85 -18.40 2.73 -5.55
C PHE A 85 -18.99 4.13 -5.30
N LYS A 86 -20.31 4.30 -5.46
CA LYS A 86 -21.10 5.47 -5.10
C LYS A 86 -21.17 5.68 -3.58
N GLU A 87 -20.59 4.79 -2.77
CA GLU A 87 -20.47 4.99 -1.32
C GLU A 87 -19.82 6.34 -0.99
N CYS A 88 -18.68 6.68 -1.61
CA CYS A 88 -18.02 7.97 -1.35
C CYS A 88 -18.95 9.16 -1.63
N HIS A 89 -19.73 9.10 -2.70
CA HIS A 89 -20.71 10.13 -3.04
C HIS A 89 -21.85 10.21 -2.00
N ARG A 90 -22.29 9.06 -1.51
CA ARG A 90 -23.31 8.97 -0.45
C ARG A 90 -22.78 9.45 0.89
N LEU A 91 -21.51 9.21 1.22
CA LEU A 91 -20.86 9.70 2.44
C LEU A 91 -20.61 11.22 2.38
N ALA A 92 -20.45 11.78 1.18
CA ALA A 92 -20.33 13.22 0.94
C ALA A 92 -21.62 13.98 1.25
N LYS A 93 -22.78 13.32 1.14
CA LYS A 93 -24.10 13.92 1.24
C LYS A 93 -24.78 13.54 2.55
N ASP A 94 -25.50 14.50 3.11
CA ASP A 94 -26.40 14.27 4.25
C ASP A 94 -27.75 13.70 3.78
N SER A 95 -28.64 13.33 4.71
CA SER A 95 -29.99 12.82 4.43
C SER A 95 -30.84 13.75 3.56
N HIS A 96 -30.52 15.04 3.52
CA HIS A 96 -31.17 16.06 2.70
C HIS A 96 -30.46 16.32 1.35
N CYS A 97 -29.58 15.42 0.91
CA CYS A 97 -28.75 15.53 -0.30
C CYS A 97 -27.81 16.75 -0.37
N LYS A 98 -27.64 17.48 0.74
CA LYS A 98 -26.68 18.60 0.87
C LYS A 98 -25.30 18.07 1.25
N SER A 99 -24.25 18.81 0.90
CA SER A 99 -22.88 18.48 1.32
C SER A 99 -22.79 18.38 2.85
N ARG A 100 -22.30 17.24 3.33
CA ARG A 100 -22.18 16.96 4.75
C ARG A 100 -21.14 17.88 5.37
N ARG A 101 -21.48 18.51 6.50
CA ARG A 101 -20.52 19.29 7.29
C ARG A 101 -19.59 18.36 8.06
N LEU A 102 -18.30 18.69 8.07
CA LEU A 102 -17.28 17.95 8.81
C LEU A 102 -17.45 18.12 10.32
N ASN A 103 -17.18 17.05 11.07
CA ASN A 103 -17.15 17.07 12.53
C ASN A 103 -15.90 17.84 13.03
N LYS A 104 -15.91 18.31 14.28
CA LYS A 104 -14.77 18.99 14.92
C LYS A 104 -13.49 18.16 14.86
N THR A 105 -13.58 16.86 15.10
CA THR A 105 -12.44 15.93 15.01
C THR A 105 -11.86 15.87 13.60
N GLN A 106 -12.72 15.76 12.58
CA GLN A 106 -12.32 15.75 11.18
C GLN A 106 -11.72 17.08 10.74
N LEU A 107 -12.23 18.21 11.25
CA LEU A 107 -11.64 19.52 11.01
C LEU A 107 -10.24 19.65 11.61
N LEU A 108 -10.00 19.08 12.81
CA LEU A 108 -8.67 19.04 13.43
C LEU A 108 -7.70 18.16 12.63
N GLN A 109 -8.15 17.00 12.15
CA GLN A 109 -7.37 16.16 11.24
C GLN A 109 -7.03 16.91 9.94
N LEU A 110 -8.01 17.60 9.38
CA LEU A 110 -7.81 18.40 8.17
C LEU A 110 -6.83 19.54 8.38
N HIS A 111 -6.89 20.23 9.52
CA HIS A 111 -5.96 21.29 9.86
C HIS A 111 -4.52 20.78 10.06
N SER A 112 -4.36 19.64 10.74
CA SER A 112 -3.04 19.08 11.05
C SER A 112 -2.38 18.34 9.89
N LEU A 113 -3.15 17.55 9.14
CA LEU A 113 -2.65 16.60 8.13
C LEU A 113 -3.11 16.91 6.70
N GLY A 114 -4.06 17.82 6.50
CA GLY A 114 -4.67 18.07 5.18
C GLY A 114 -5.55 16.89 4.69
N GLN A 115 -5.91 15.99 5.60
CA GLN A 115 -6.79 14.85 5.32
C GLN A 115 -7.67 14.54 6.54
N PHE A 116 -8.80 13.89 6.33
CA PHE A 116 -9.67 13.39 7.40
C PHE A 116 -10.25 12.03 7.03
N ASP A 117 -10.65 11.28 8.04
CA ASP A 117 -11.15 9.91 7.86
C ASP A 117 -12.66 9.82 8.14
N ILE A 118 -13.35 8.97 7.38
CA ILE A 118 -14.77 8.64 7.54
C ILE A 118 -14.93 7.12 7.50
N GLU A 119 -15.65 6.55 8.46
CA GLU A 119 -15.99 5.13 8.47
C GLU A 119 -16.88 4.74 7.28
N SER A 120 -16.55 3.63 6.65
CA SER A 120 -17.38 3.03 5.60
C SER A 120 -18.67 2.48 6.22
N LYS A 121 -19.78 2.73 5.55
CA LYS A 121 -21.09 2.18 5.87
C LYS A 121 -21.32 0.84 5.17
N SER A 122 -20.69 0.63 4.01
CA SER A 122 -20.79 -0.63 3.25
C SER A 122 -19.81 -1.69 3.77
N PHE A 123 -18.63 -1.27 4.24
CA PHE A 123 -17.56 -2.16 4.68
C PHE A 123 -17.23 -1.91 6.17
N PRO A 124 -17.86 -2.63 7.11
CA PRO A 124 -17.63 -2.43 8.54
C PRO A 124 -16.16 -2.69 8.89
N GLY A 125 -15.54 -1.78 9.65
CA GLY A 125 -14.12 -1.84 10.01
C GLY A 125 -13.17 -1.18 9.00
N HIS A 126 -13.66 -0.75 7.84
CA HIS A 126 -12.88 0.02 6.87
C HIS A 126 -13.18 1.52 6.97
N VAL A 127 -12.17 2.33 6.65
CA VAL A 127 -12.26 3.81 6.66
C VAL A 127 -11.84 4.39 5.32
N HIS A 128 -12.51 5.45 4.90
CA HIS A 128 -12.16 6.26 3.75
C HIS A 128 -11.36 7.48 4.21
N SER A 129 -10.14 7.62 3.70
CA SER A 129 -9.30 8.81 3.91
C SER A 129 -9.48 9.82 2.79
N TRP A 130 -9.95 11.02 3.15
CA TRP A 130 -10.24 12.10 2.23
C TRP A 130 -9.13 13.13 2.33
N ARG A 131 -8.42 13.36 1.23
CA ARG A 131 -7.26 14.26 1.18
C ARG A 131 -7.57 15.46 0.32
N ILE A 132 -7.26 16.65 0.83
CA ILE A 132 -7.33 17.89 0.05
C ILE A 132 -6.04 18.04 -0.77
N CYS A 133 -6.15 18.66 -1.94
CA CYS A 133 -5.00 19.04 -2.74
C CYS A 133 -4.00 19.86 -1.89
N GLY A 134 -2.72 19.49 -1.94
CA GLY A 134 -1.69 20.14 -1.14
C GLY A 134 -1.49 21.63 -1.42
N ALA A 135 -1.93 22.11 -2.59
CA ALA A 135 -1.94 23.53 -2.93
C ALA A 135 -2.96 24.35 -2.11
N LEU A 136 -4.10 23.74 -1.73
CA LEU A 136 -5.11 24.41 -0.90
C LEU A 136 -4.81 24.22 0.58
N GLN A 137 -4.64 22.98 1.02
CA GLN A 137 -4.47 22.68 2.44
C GLN A 137 -3.66 21.40 2.67
N LYS A 138 -2.34 21.58 2.84
CA LYS A 138 -1.38 20.48 3.09
C LYS A 138 -1.38 19.96 4.53
N GLY A 139 -1.81 20.80 5.48
CA GLY A 139 -1.78 20.52 6.92
C GLY A 139 -0.50 21.00 7.60
N THR A 140 -0.61 21.45 8.85
CA THR A 140 0.49 22.07 9.61
C THR A 140 1.68 21.13 9.80
N LEU A 141 1.43 19.87 10.14
CA LEU A 141 2.49 18.89 10.41
C LEU A 141 3.30 18.58 9.15
N ARG A 142 2.61 18.38 8.02
CA ARG A 142 3.25 18.10 6.73
C ARG A 142 4.02 19.30 6.17
N THR A 143 3.52 20.51 6.43
CA THR A 143 4.23 21.74 6.07
C THR A 143 5.51 21.87 6.89
N LEU A 144 5.45 21.63 8.20
CA LEU A 144 6.62 21.66 9.07
C LEU A 144 7.66 20.61 8.65
N GLU A 145 7.22 19.39 8.34
CA GLU A 145 8.10 18.33 7.85
C GLU A 145 8.78 18.71 6.53
N SER A 146 8.02 19.29 5.59
CA SER A 146 8.55 19.77 4.31
C SER A 146 9.56 20.90 4.53
N LEU A 147 9.23 21.87 5.39
CA LEU A 147 10.11 22.98 5.75
C LEU A 147 11.42 22.47 6.37
N LYS A 148 11.35 21.52 7.31
CA LYS A 148 12.54 20.91 7.93
C LYS A 148 13.42 20.25 6.88
N LYS A 149 12.82 19.49 5.96
CA LYS A 149 13.53 18.83 4.86
C LYS A 149 14.18 19.84 3.91
N ASP A 150 13.48 20.93 3.61
CA ASP A 150 13.99 21.97 2.72
C ASP A 150 15.09 22.80 3.40
N MET A 151 14.97 23.08 4.70
CA MET A 151 16.03 23.69 5.50
C MET A 151 17.27 22.81 5.57
N GLN A 152 17.12 21.50 5.76
CA GLN A 152 18.23 20.55 5.73
C GLN A 152 18.95 20.56 4.38
N LYS A 153 18.20 20.59 3.27
CA LYS A 153 18.78 20.72 1.93
C LYS A 153 19.47 22.06 1.74
N ALA A 154 18.85 23.16 2.17
CA ALA A 154 19.45 24.50 2.07
C ALA A 154 20.76 24.56 2.85
N LEU A 155 20.80 24.00 4.06
CA LEU A 155 22.02 23.90 4.85
C LEU A 155 23.08 23.02 4.18
N PHE A 156 22.68 21.86 3.64
CA PHE A 156 23.57 20.98 2.87
C PHE A 156 24.19 21.73 1.68
N TYR A 157 23.37 22.44 0.90
CA TYR A 157 23.87 23.26 -0.19
C TYR A 157 24.75 24.39 0.31
N LEU A 158 24.41 25.07 1.39
CA LEU A 158 25.25 26.13 1.95
C LEU A 158 26.61 25.57 2.39
N VAL A 159 26.66 24.51 3.19
CA VAL A 159 27.93 23.98 3.70
C VAL A 159 28.81 23.41 2.59
N ILE A 160 28.23 22.63 1.68
CA ILE A 160 29.00 21.92 0.65
C ILE A 160 29.23 22.81 -0.57
N LYS A 161 28.18 23.41 -1.14
CA LYS A 161 28.34 24.29 -2.31
C LYS A 161 28.99 25.61 -1.96
N ALA A 162 28.79 26.18 -0.77
CA ALA A 162 29.47 27.43 -0.45
C ALA A 162 30.97 27.23 -0.20
N LYS A 163 31.43 26.08 0.32
CA LYS A 163 32.88 25.78 0.38
C LYS A 163 33.51 25.82 -1.02
N ASP A 164 32.88 25.15 -2.00
CA ASP A 164 33.33 25.18 -3.39
C ASP A 164 33.14 26.57 -4.04
N ARG A 165 32.19 27.39 -3.57
CA ARG A 165 31.91 28.75 -4.08
C ARG A 165 32.84 29.83 -3.47
N PHE A 166 33.28 29.66 -2.23
CA PHE A 166 34.16 30.61 -1.53
C PHE A 166 35.63 30.35 -1.83
N PHE A 167 36.02 29.08 -2.08
CA PHE A 167 37.41 28.68 -2.30
C PHE A 167 37.69 28.10 -3.70
N GLY A 168 36.69 28.00 -4.59
CA GLY A 168 36.87 27.49 -5.95
C GLY A 168 37.16 28.57 -6.98
N ASP A 169 38.03 28.26 -7.94
CA ASP A 169 38.58 29.22 -8.91
C ASP A 169 37.59 29.73 -9.98
N TYR A 170 36.45 29.06 -10.16
CA TYR A 170 35.64 29.20 -11.38
C TYR A 170 34.33 29.98 -11.25
N PHE A 171 33.97 30.47 -10.06
CA PHE A 171 32.79 31.31 -9.92
C PHE A 171 32.98 32.25 -8.73
N SER A 172 33.30 33.51 -9.02
CA SER A 172 33.46 34.56 -8.01
C SER A 172 32.10 35.17 -7.70
N ILE A 173 31.70 35.15 -6.42
CA ILE A 173 30.47 35.84 -5.95
C ILE A 173 30.49 37.32 -6.35
N LYS A 174 31.67 37.92 -6.49
CA LYS A 174 31.85 39.29 -6.98
C LYS A 174 31.27 39.46 -8.39
N VAL A 175 31.54 38.54 -9.31
CA VAL A 175 31.02 38.60 -10.70
C VAL A 175 29.49 38.48 -10.73
N ALA A 176 28.92 37.64 -9.88
CA ALA A 176 27.46 37.52 -9.78
C ALA A 176 26.80 38.77 -9.16
N ILE A 177 27.42 39.40 -8.16
CA ILE A 177 26.92 40.65 -7.56
C ILE A 177 27.00 41.78 -8.59
N PHE A 178 28.12 41.95 -9.30
CA PHE A 178 28.24 42.96 -10.35
C PHE A 178 27.23 42.75 -11.49
N ALA A 179 27.06 41.52 -11.98
CA ALA A 179 26.07 41.23 -13.01
C ALA A 179 24.62 41.48 -12.52
N PHE A 180 24.34 41.23 -11.24
CA PHE A 180 23.02 41.51 -10.65
C PHE A 180 22.77 43.01 -10.46
N THR A 181 23.78 43.79 -10.08
CA THR A 181 23.66 45.25 -10.00
C THR A 181 23.46 45.88 -11.38
N ASP A 182 24.16 45.40 -12.40
CA ASP A 182 23.98 45.85 -13.79
C ASP A 182 22.55 45.54 -14.28
N PHE A 183 22.05 44.34 -13.99
CA PHE A 183 20.67 43.98 -14.30
C PHE A 183 19.65 44.88 -13.59
N LEU A 184 19.84 45.17 -12.30
CA LEU A 184 18.97 46.08 -11.56
C LEU A 184 19.03 47.51 -12.11
N GLN A 185 20.21 47.97 -12.55
CA GLN A 185 20.37 49.28 -13.17
C GLN A 185 19.60 49.36 -14.50
N VAL A 186 19.69 48.33 -15.35
CA VAL A 186 18.89 48.24 -16.59
C VAL A 186 17.39 48.20 -16.29
N LEU A 187 16.97 47.46 -15.25
CA LEU A 187 15.57 47.38 -14.84
C LEU A 187 15.06 48.74 -14.33
N PHE A 188 15.90 49.48 -13.60
CA PHE A 188 15.56 50.81 -13.09
C PHE A 188 15.46 51.84 -14.22
N VAL A 189 16.34 51.76 -15.22
CA VAL A 189 16.26 52.58 -16.45
C VAL A 189 14.98 52.24 -17.24
N LEU A 190 14.62 50.95 -17.32
CA LEU A 190 13.41 50.50 -18.02
C LEU A 190 12.12 50.92 -17.29
N ALA A 191 12.12 50.94 -15.96
CA ALA A 191 10.96 51.30 -15.14
C ALA A 191 10.83 52.82 -14.88
N GLY A 192 11.95 53.55 -14.90
CA GLY A 192 12.03 54.99 -14.62
C GLY A 192 11.76 55.89 -15.82
N GLY A 193 11.75 55.35 -17.05
CA GLY A 193 11.21 55.99 -18.24
C GLY A 193 11.64 57.46 -18.46
N GLU A 194 12.93 57.70 -18.70
CA GLU A 194 13.35 58.92 -19.40
C GLU A 194 14.35 58.57 -20.52
N PRO A 195 13.96 58.73 -21.81
CA PRO A 195 14.87 58.57 -22.92
C PRO A 195 15.50 59.93 -23.22
N ASN A 196 16.75 60.14 -22.83
CA ASN A 196 17.53 61.21 -23.45
C ASN A 196 18.36 60.62 -24.59
N LEU A 197 17.86 60.87 -25.80
CA LEU A 197 18.60 60.80 -27.05
C LEU A 197 19.81 61.75 -27.00
N GLY A 198 20.95 61.27 -27.45
CA GLY A 198 22.08 62.09 -27.93
C GLY A 198 23.36 61.26 -28.07
N THR A 199 23.68 60.75 -29.27
CA THR A 199 24.76 61.24 -30.17
C THR A 199 26.15 61.18 -29.53
N GLU A 200 27.16 60.46 -30.04
CA GLU A 200 27.57 60.15 -31.41
C GLU A 200 28.46 58.88 -31.50
N LEU A 201 28.57 58.36 -32.73
CA LEU A 201 29.70 57.64 -33.38
C LEU A 201 30.61 56.73 -32.54
#